data_AF-A0A958Y7W1-F1
#
_entry.id   AF-A0A958Y7W1-F1
#
_cell.length_a   1.000
_cell.length_b   1.000
_cell.length_c   1.000
_cell.angle_alpha   90.00
_cell.angle_beta   90.00
_cell.angle_gamma   90.00
#
_symmetry.space_group_name_H-M   'P 1'
#
loop_
_entity.id
_entity.type
_entity.pdbx_description
1 polymer ?
#
loop_
_entity_poly.entity_id
_entity_poly.type
_entity_poly.pdbx_seq_one_letter_code
_entity_poly.pdbx_strand_id
1 'polypeptide(L)' 'GDGRAINLGEVASQGKHWMLQLKGAGPTPYSRSADGLAVLRSSIREYLCSEAMYHLGVPTTRALSLVLTGDQVLR' A
#
# COMPACT_ATOMS: atom_id res chain seq x y z
N GLY A 1 -0.52 -15.02 -2.49
CA GLY A 1 -1.36 -14.06 -3.22
C GLY A 1 -1.54 -12.81 -2.40
N ASP A 2 -2.08 -11.77 -3.02
CA ASP A 2 -2.23 -10.45 -2.39
C ASP A 2 -3.36 -10.45 -1.36
N GLY A 3 -3.07 -10.85 -0.12
CA GLY A 3 -4.09 -11.05 0.91
C GLY A 3 -4.73 -9.77 1.47
N ARG A 4 -4.27 -8.59 1.04
CA ARG A 4 -4.86 -7.27 1.41
C ARG A 4 -4.50 -6.16 0.44
N ALA A 5 -4.02 -6.50 -0.75
CA ALA A 5 -3.56 -5.55 -1.74
C ALA A 5 -4.28 -5.80 -3.06
N ILE A 6 -4.60 -4.73 -3.78
CA ILE A 6 -5.21 -4.80 -5.10
C ILE A 6 -4.37 -3.96 -6.05
N ASN A 7 -3.95 -4.55 -7.16
CA ASN A 7 -3.35 -3.80 -8.26
C ASN A 7 -4.49 -3.14 -9.04
N LEU A 8 -4.60 -1.82 -8.91
CA LEU A 8 -5.63 -1.02 -9.57
C LEU A 8 -5.37 -0.91 -11.08
N GLY A 9 -4.11 -0.95 -11.47
CA GLY A 9 -3.68 -0.87 -12.87
C GLY A 9 -2.27 -0.30 -13.00
N GLU A 10 -1.91 0.03 -14.23
CA GLU A 10 -0.64 0.68 -14.56
C GLU A 10 -0.89 2.07 -15.12
N VAL A 11 -0.01 3.01 -14.77
CA VAL A 11 -0.06 4.39 -15.25
C VAL A 11 1.30 4.77 -15.82
N ALA A 12 1.30 5.29 -17.05
CA ALA A 12 2.49 5.91 -17.63
C ALA A 12 2.62 7.35 -17.12
N SER A 13 3.73 7.68 -16.46
CA SER A 13 4.03 9.02 -15.98
C SER A 13 5.53 9.27 -15.99
N GLN A 14 5.94 10.45 -16.48
CA GLN A 14 7.35 10.87 -16.58
C GLN A 14 8.23 9.84 -17.31
N GLY A 15 7.72 9.25 -18.39
CA GLY A 15 8.44 8.25 -19.18
C GLY A 15 8.64 6.90 -18.46
N LYS A 16 7.94 6.65 -17.35
CA LYS A 16 7.97 5.40 -16.60
C LYS A 16 6.57 4.81 -16.46
N HIS A 17 6.49 3.49 -16.42
CA HIS A 17 5.27 2.78 -16.07
C HIS A 17 5.26 2.50 -14.57
N TRP A 18 4.18 2.92 -13.91
CA TRP A 18 3.97 2.75 -12.48
C TRP A 18 2.80 1.81 -12.26
N MET A 19 3.01 0.77 -11.47
CA MET A 19 1.91 -0.04 -10.95
C MET A 19 1.27 0.67 -9.77
N LEU A 20 -0.03 0.92 -9.84
CA LEU A 20 -0.81 1.44 -8.73
C LEU A 20 -1.35 0.28 -7.90
N GLN A 21 -0.85 0.15 -6.68
CA GLN A 21 -1.31 -0.85 -5.73
C GLN A 21 -1.97 -0.18 -4.52
N LEU A 22 -3.21 -0.56 -4.23
CA LEU A 22 -3.96 -0.13 -3.05
C LEU A 22 -3.85 -1.19 -1.96
N LYS A 23 -3.22 -0.83 -0.83
CA LYS A 23 -3.06 -1.70 0.34
C LYS A 23 -4.14 -1.38 1.39
N GLY A 24 -4.72 -2.43 1.97
CA GLY A 24 -5.85 -2.30 2.89
C GLY A 24 -7.19 -2.13 2.17
N ALA A 25 -7.29 -2.58 0.92
CA ALA A 25 -8.49 -2.47 0.10
C ALA A 25 -9.64 -3.42 0.52
N GLY A 26 -9.41 -4.26 1.54
CA GLY A 26 -10.35 -5.29 1.97
C GLY A 26 -9.89 -6.70 1.58
N PRO A 27 -10.75 -7.70 1.83
CA PRO A 27 -10.41 -9.09 1.60
C PRO A 27 -10.31 -9.42 0.11
N THR A 28 -9.44 -10.35 -0.21
CA THR A 28 -9.21 -10.95 -1.53
C THR A 28 -9.31 -12.47 -1.41
N PRO A 29 -9.36 -13.23 -2.53
CA PRO A 29 -9.28 -14.70 -2.49
C PRO A 29 -8.03 -15.25 -1.78
N TYR A 30 -7.04 -14.39 -1.51
CA TYR A 30 -5.78 -14.74 -0.87
C TYR A 30 -5.69 -14.28 0.60
N SER A 31 -6.75 -13.66 1.17
CA SER A 31 -6.76 -13.13 2.55
C SER A 31 -6.71 -14.19 3.64
N ARG A 32 -7.02 -15.45 3.30
CA ARG A 32 -7.14 -16.56 4.27
C ARG A 32 -8.17 -16.19 5.35
N SER A 33 -7.78 -16.13 6.62
CA SER A 33 -8.63 -15.76 7.75
C SER A 33 -8.53 -14.28 8.16
N ALA A 34 -7.79 -13.45 7.43
CA ALA A 34 -7.60 -12.04 7.75
C ALA A 34 -8.66 -11.13 7.12
N ASP A 35 -8.85 -9.95 7.73
CA ASP A 35 -9.80 -8.90 7.29
C ASP A 35 -9.45 -8.23 5.95
N GLY A 36 -8.19 -8.35 5.50
CA GLY A 36 -7.73 -7.66 4.30
C GLY A 36 -7.56 -6.14 4.46
N LEU A 37 -7.65 -5.62 5.69
CA LEU A 37 -7.54 -4.20 6.00
C LEU A 37 -6.12 -3.81 6.43
N ALA A 38 -5.84 -2.51 6.39
CA ALA A 38 -4.60 -1.93 6.90
C ALA A 38 -4.89 -0.99 8.07
N VAL A 39 -4.08 -1.05 9.12
CA VAL A 39 -4.19 -0.11 10.25
C VAL A 39 -3.30 1.10 10.04
N LEU A 40 -3.76 2.27 10.49
CA LEU A 40 -3.09 3.55 10.31
C LEU A 40 -1.60 3.50 10.73
N ARG A 41 -1.30 2.93 11.90
CA ARG A 41 0.07 2.82 12.42
C ARG A 41 1.02 2.11 11.45
N SER A 42 0.55 1.04 10.78
CA SER A 42 1.39 0.30 9.83
C SER A 42 1.53 1.05 8.52
N SER A 43 0.44 1.69 8.06
CA SER A 43 0.44 2.47 6.82
C SER A 43 1.36 3.68 6.90
N ILE A 44 1.36 4.40 8.05
CA ILE A 44 2.26 5.53 8.28
C ILE A 44 3.72 5.09 8.23
N ARG A 45 4.06 3.99 8.93
CA ARG A 45 5.43 3.49 8.95
C ARG A 45 5.90 3.06 7.57
N GLU A 46 5.04 2.40 6.80
CA GLU A 46 5.36 2.00 5.43
C GLU A 46 5.61 3.21 4.54
N TYR A 47 4.71 4.21 4.57
CA TYR A 47 4.85 5.45 3.82
C TYR A 47 6.19 6.14 4.13
N LEU A 48 6.47 6.38 5.42
CA LEU A 48 7.69 7.08 5.86
C LEU A 48 8.95 6.31 5.49
N CYS A 49 8.98 4.99 5.72
CA CYS A 49 10.16 4.18 5.40
C CYS A 49 10.41 4.13 3.89
N SER A 50 9.36 3.96 3.07
CA SER A 50 9.47 3.96 1.60
C SER A 50 10.07 5.26 1.06
N GLU A 51 9.52 6.40 1.46
CA GLU A 51 10.01 7.69 0.94
C GLU A 51 11.37 8.08 1.52
N ALA A 52 11.65 7.74 2.79
CA ALA A 52 12.97 7.94 3.37
C ALA A 52 14.05 7.12 2.63
N MET A 53 13.79 5.83 2.38
CA MET A 53 14.71 4.98 1.61
C MET A 53 14.96 5.53 0.22
N TYR A 54 13.92 5.97 -0.48
CA TYR A 54 14.05 6.58 -1.81
C TYR A 54 14.97 7.81 -1.80
N HIS A 55 14.76 8.72 -0.83
CA HIS A 55 15.59 9.93 -0.70
C HIS A 55 17.01 9.65 -0.17
N LEU A 56 17.25 8.50 0.45
CA LEU A 56 18.58 7.99 0.78
C LEU A 56 19.27 7.30 -0.41
N GLY A 57 18.63 7.23 -1.59
CA GLY A 57 19.17 6.57 -2.77
C GLY A 57 19.08 5.04 -2.74
N VAL A 58 18.29 4.48 -1.81
CA VAL A 58 18.07 3.04 -1.70
C VAL A 58 16.87 2.64 -2.58
N PRO A 59 17.02 1.71 -3.54
CA PRO A 59 15.91 1.23 -4.35
C PRO A 59 14.78 0.65 -3.50
N THR A 60 13.56 1.15 -3.69
CA THR A 60 12.39 0.79 -2.88
C THR A 60 11.08 1.10 -3.62
N THR A 61 9.97 0.56 -3.14
CA THR A 61 8.63 0.95 -3.58
C THR A 61 8.31 2.35 -3.10
N ARG A 62 7.60 3.13 -3.92
CA ARG A 62 7.15 4.48 -3.58
C ARG A 62 5.78 4.46 -2.94
N ALA A 63 5.52 5.41 -2.04
CA ALA A 63 4.24 5.57 -1.37
C ALA A 63 3.55 6.85 -1.89
N LEU A 64 2.50 6.67 -2.68
CA LEU A 64 1.82 7.79 -3.34
C LEU A 64 0.92 8.60 -2.40
N SER A 65 0.10 7.92 -1.61
CA SER A 65 -0.87 8.55 -0.71
C SER A 65 -1.23 7.66 0.46
N LEU A 66 -1.78 8.27 1.52
CA LEU A 66 -2.30 7.59 2.69
C LEU A 66 -3.66 8.21 3.05
N VAL A 67 -4.67 7.37 3.23
CA VAL A 67 -6.07 7.78 3.43
C VAL A 67 -6.63 7.09 4.67
N LEU A 68 -7.41 7.83 5.46
CA LEU A 68 -8.21 7.28 6.56
C LEU A 68 -9.60 6.93 6.05
N THR A 69 -10.12 5.76 6.42
CA THR A 69 -11.53 5.39 6.13
C THR A 69 -12.48 5.83 7.23
N GLY A 70 -11.97 6.04 8.45
CA GLY A 70 -12.78 6.28 9.65
C GLY A 70 -13.19 4.98 10.38
N ASP A 71 -12.93 3.82 9.79
CA ASP A 71 -13.27 2.53 10.40
C ASP A 71 -12.32 2.16 11.53
N GLN A 72 -12.85 1.52 12.57
CA GLN A 72 -12.04 0.84 13.58
C GLN A 72 -11.66 -0.56 13.09
N VAL A 73 -10.37 -0.78 12.92
CA VAL A 73 -9.82 -2.08 12.53
C VAL A 73 -9.17 -2.73 13.75
N LEU A 74 -9.71 -3.87 14.18
CA LEU A 74 -9.15 -4.66 15.28
C LEU A 74 -7.81 -5.30 14.89
N ARG A 75 -6.86 -5.32 15.83
CA ARG A 75 -5.55 -5.95 15.69
C ARG A 75 -5.16 -6.70 16.95
#